data_AF-A0A937D2A0-F1
#
_entry.id   AF-A0A937D2A0-F1
#
_cell.length_a   1.000
_cell.length_b   1.000
_cell.length_c   1.000
_cell.angle_alpha   90.00
_cell.angle_beta   90.00
_cell.angle_gamma   90.00
#
_symmetry.space_group_name_H-M   'P 1'
#
loop_
_entity.id
_entity.type
_entity.pdbx_description
1 polymer ?
#
loop_
_entity_poly.entity_id
_entity_poly.type
_entity_poly.pdbx_seq_one_letter_code
_entity_poly.pdbx_strand_id
1 'polypeptide(L)'
;MSLRTTSKTITFARPFSLDGLDEAQPAGSYTVQTDEEPIEGLSFLAYRRVATVIFLPLSRGGTRSFEAIPVAPDALDAALARDASGSHGS
;
A
#
# COMPACT_ATOMS: atom_id res chain seq x y z
N MET A 1 -17.59 7.29 16.37
CA MET A 1 -16.82 6.64 15.28
C MET A 1 -15.43 7.25 15.26
N SER A 2 -14.45 6.52 15.79
CA SER A 2 -13.04 6.92 15.78
C SER A 2 -12.35 6.16 14.66
N LEU A 3 -12.11 6.81 13.52
CA LEU A 3 -11.30 6.26 12.44
C LEU A 3 -9.85 6.67 12.69
N ARG A 4 -8.94 5.70 12.69
CA ARG A 4 -7.50 5.95 12.77
C ARG A 4 -6.88 5.70 11.41
N THR A 5 -6.26 6.74 10.86
CA THR A 5 -5.48 6.63 9.63
C THR A 5 -4.00 6.47 9.98
N THR A 6 -3.34 5.47 9.41
CA THR A 6 -1.89 5.27 9.50
C THR A 6 -1.26 5.43 8.13
N SER A 7 -0.03 5.97 8.08
CA SER A 7 0.72 6.17 6.84
C SER A 7 2.09 5.52 6.98
N LYS A 8 2.50 4.77 5.95
CA LYS A 8 3.79 4.08 5.89
C LYS A 8 4.39 4.23 4.50
N THR A 9 5.70 4.42 4.43
CA THR A 9 6.44 4.34 3.18
C THR A 9 6.94 2.91 2.96
N ILE A 10 6.66 2.38 1.78
CA ILE A 10 7.05 1.03 1.35
C ILE A 10 7.90 1.17 0.09
N THR A 11 8.99 0.42 0.01
CA THR A 11 9.89 0.42 -1.15
C THR A 11 9.78 -0.90 -1.88
N PHE A 12 9.52 -0.84 -3.18
CA PHE A 12 9.65 -1.95 -4.11
C PHE A 12 11.00 -1.85 -4.82
N ALA A 13 11.83 -2.88 -4.72
CA ALA A 13 13.12 -2.94 -5.39
C ALA A 13 12.98 -3.19 -6.90
N ARG A 14 11.86 -3.77 -7.33
CA ARG A 14 11.56 -4.11 -8.72
C ARG A 14 10.17 -3.59 -9.13
N PRO A 15 9.90 -3.48 -10.45
CA PRO A 15 8.54 -3.19 -10.91
C PRO A 15 7.55 -4.21 -10.34
N PHE A 16 6.38 -3.73 -9.92
CA PHE A 16 5.36 -4.55 -9.27
C PHE A 16 3.98 -4.30 -9.90
N SER A 17 3.09 -5.29 -9.76
CA SER A 17 1.70 -5.20 -10.17
C SER A 17 0.81 -5.53 -8.98
N LEU A 18 -0.32 -4.84 -8.86
CA LEU A 18 -1.36 -5.12 -7.87
C LEU A 18 -2.68 -5.32 -8.60
N ASP A 19 -3.51 -6.20 -8.05
CA ASP A 19 -4.89 -6.33 -8.52
C ASP A 19 -5.60 -4.99 -8.28
N GLY A 20 -6.11 -4.38 -9.36
CA GLY A 20 -6.69 -3.03 -9.36
C GLY A 20 -5.82 -1.95 -10.02
N LEU A 21 -4.59 -2.29 -10.46
CA LEU A 21 -3.77 -1.44 -11.32
C LEU A 21 -3.81 -1.96 -12.75
N ASP A 22 -4.07 -1.06 -13.71
CA ASP A 22 -4.08 -1.41 -15.14
C ASP A 22 -2.68 -1.78 -15.66
N GLU A 23 -1.62 -1.25 -15.04
CA GLU A 23 -0.24 -1.45 -15.46
C GLU A 23 0.71 -1.66 -14.27
N ALA A 24 1.81 -2.37 -14.53
CA ALA A 24 2.91 -2.50 -13.59
C ALA A 24 3.50 -1.12 -13.24
N GLN A 25 3.71 -0.90 -11.95
CA GLN A 25 4.31 0.32 -11.42
C GLN A 25 5.83 0.15 -11.35
N PRO A 26 6.61 1.23 -11.57
CA PRO A 26 8.06 1.16 -11.51
C PRO A 26 8.56 0.82 -10.11
N ALA A 27 9.79 0.33 -10.01
CA ALA A 27 10.47 0.22 -8.72
C ALA A 27 10.58 1.61 -8.07
N GLY A 28 10.43 1.68 -6.74
CA GLY A 28 10.46 2.95 -6.04
C GLY A 28 9.82 2.90 -4.65
N SER A 29 9.82 4.06 -3.99
CA SER A 29 9.18 4.25 -2.70
C SER A 29 7.79 4.86 -2.88
N TYR A 30 6.80 4.21 -2.28
CA TYR A 30 5.40 4.56 -2.35
C TYR A 30 4.84 4.76 -0.95
N THR A 31 3.95 5.74 -0.80
CA THR A 31 3.21 5.92 0.44
C THR A 31 1.99 5.03 0.41
N VAL A 32 1.76 4.30 1.49
CA VAL A 32 0.54 3.53 1.73
C VAL A 32 -0.14 4.09 2.96
N GLN A 33 -1.44 4.37 2.81
CA GLN A 33 -2.31 4.75 3.91
C GLN A 33 -3.24 3.59 4.24
N THR A 34 -3.45 3.34 5.53
CA THR A 34 -4.37 2.33 6.03
C THR A 34 -5.31 2.98 7.01
N ASP A 35 -6.61 2.88 6.74
CA ASP A 35 -7.64 3.32 7.67
C ASP A 35 -8.07 2.12 8.51
N GLU A 36 -8.17 2.38 9.81
CA GLU A 36 -8.42 1.38 10.83
C GLU A 36 -9.52 1.83 11.79
N GLU A 37 -10.40 0.90 12.15
CA GLU A 37 -11.43 1.12 13.17
C GLU A 37 -11.10 0.34 14.45
N PRO A 38 -11.28 0.92 15.64
CA PRO A 38 -11.16 0.19 16.88
C PRO A 38 -12.24 -0.89 16.94
N ILE A 39 -11.85 -2.07 17.40
CA ILE A 39 -12.78 -3.17 17.64
C ILE A 39 -13.36 -2.99 19.03
N GLU A 40 -14.63 -2.64 19.10
CA GLU A 40 -15.36 -2.50 20.36
C GLU A 40 -15.64 -3.86 21.01
N GLY A 41 -15.74 -3.89 22.34
CA GLY A 41 -16.12 -5.10 23.09
C GLY A 41 -14.96 -6.05 23.41
N LEU A 42 -13.71 -5.70 23.09
CA LEU A 42 -12.52 -6.43 23.53
C LEU A 42 -11.99 -5.87 24.85
N SER A 43 -11.35 -6.74 25.65
CA SER A 43 -10.67 -6.34 26.90
C SER A 43 -9.36 -5.57 26.66
N PHE A 44 -8.95 -5.42 25.40
CA PHE A 44 -7.76 -4.71 24.97
C PHE A 44 -8.06 -3.89 23.71
N LEU A 45 -7.24 -2.87 23.47
CA LEU A 45 -7.35 -2.04 22.28
C LEU A 45 -6.85 -2.81 21.06
N ALA A 46 -7.77 -3.13 20.14
CA ALA A 46 -7.46 -3.73 18.86
C ALA A 46 -8.06 -2.89 17.72
N TYR A 47 -7.48 -3.03 16.53
CA TYR A 47 -7.88 -2.31 15.34
C TYR A 47 -8.12 -3.29 14.19
N ARG A 48 -9.18 -3.07 13.42
CA ARG A 48 -9.40 -3.75 12.14
C ARG A 48 -9.12 -2.79 11.00
N ARG A 49 -8.40 -3.26 9.98
CA ARG A 49 -8.21 -2.49 8.74
C ARG A 49 -9.53 -2.44 7.97
N VAL A 50 -9.92 -1.25 7.53
CA VAL A 50 -11.14 -1.02 6.76
C VAL A 50 -10.86 -0.49 5.35
N ALA A 51 -9.73 0.16 5.13
CA ALA A 51 -9.28 0.57 3.80
C ALA A 51 -7.76 0.58 3.69
N THR A 52 -7.23 0.37 2.49
CA THR A 52 -5.81 0.54 2.17
C THR A 52 -5.68 1.24 0.83
N VAL A 53 -4.85 2.29 0.79
CA VAL A 53 -4.66 3.16 -0.36
C VAL A 53 -3.18 3.32 -0.62
N ILE A 54 -2.74 3.13 -1.86
CA ILE A 54 -1.38 3.42 -2.31
C ILE A 54 -1.35 4.72 -3.11
N PHE A 55 -0.34 5.54 -2.89
CA PHE A 55 -0.13 6.80 -3.62
C PHE A 55 0.92 6.58 -4.72
N LEU A 56 0.47 6.57 -5.98
CA LEU A 56 1.32 6.36 -7.17
C LEU A 56 1.65 7.71 -7.84
N PRO A 57 2.87 7.91 -8.37
CA PRO A 57 3.21 9.12 -9.09
C PRO A 57 2.46 9.17 -10.44
N LEU A 58 1.83 10.29 -10.76
CA LEU A 58 1.21 10.47 -12.08
C LEU A 58 2.30 10.61 -13.16
N SER A 59 2.27 9.72 -14.17
CA SER A 59 3.27 9.68 -15.25
C SER A 59 3.24 10.88 -16.20
N ARG A 60 2.25 11.79 -16.08
CA ARG A 60 2.07 12.92 -17.01
C ARG A 60 2.17 14.27 -16.31
N GLY A 61 3.40 14.78 -16.26
CA GLY A 61 3.73 16.20 -16.37
C GLY A 61 3.21 17.14 -15.26
N GLY A 62 4.02 17.36 -14.24
CA GLY A 62 3.87 18.48 -13.31
C GLY A 62 4.13 18.10 -11.87
N THR A 63 4.89 18.94 -11.17
CA THR A 63 5.40 18.79 -9.80
C THR A 63 4.47 18.03 -8.84
N ARG A 64 4.90 16.82 -8.43
CA ARG A 64 4.47 16.10 -7.21
C ARG A 64 2.98 15.74 -7.13
N SER A 65 2.33 15.41 -8.24
CA SER A 65 0.98 14.85 -8.22
C SER A 65 1.01 13.33 -8.01
N PHE A 66 0.25 12.86 -7.02
CA PHE A 66 0.05 11.45 -6.74
C PHE A 66 -1.41 11.07 -6.97
N GLU A 67 -1.63 9.85 -7.43
CA GLU A 67 -2.94 9.22 -7.52
C GLU A 67 -3.13 8.26 -6.35
N ALA A 68 -4.26 8.40 -5.66
CA ALA A 68 -4.63 7.56 -4.53
C ALA A 68 -5.45 6.38 -5.05
N ILE A 69 -4.85 5.20 -5.09
CA ILE A 69 -5.49 3.99 -5.59
C ILE A 69 -5.85 3.07 -4.42
N PRO A 70 -7.13 2.67 -4.26
CA PRO A 70 -7.52 1.65 -3.29
C PRO A 70 -6.95 0.30 -3.71
N VAL A 71 -6.32 -0.40 -2.77
CA VAL A 71 -5.71 -1.72 -3.01
C VAL A 71 -6.15 -2.71 -1.95
N ALA A 72 -6.26 -3.98 -2.35
CA ALA A 72 -6.50 -5.05 -1.40
C ALA A 72 -5.25 -5.25 -0.50
N PRO A 73 -5.40 -5.31 0.84
CA PRO A 73 -4.28 -5.53 1.74
C PRO A 73 -3.48 -6.80 1.41
N ASP A 74 -4.18 -7.90 1.09
CA ASP A 74 -3.55 -9.18 0.75
C ASP A 74 -2.75 -9.12 -0.55
N ALA A 75 -3.22 -8.33 -1.53
CA ALA A 75 -2.52 -8.13 -2.79
C ALA A 75 -1.22 -7.33 -2.57
N LEU A 76 -1.26 -6.32 -1.70
CA LEU A 76 -0.09 -5.54 -1.31
C LEU A 76 0.95 -6.42 -0.60
N ASP A 77 0.52 -7.22 0.36
CA ASP A 77 1.41 -8.14 1.09
C ASP A 77 2.03 -9.20 0.16
N ALA A 78 1.24 -9.74 -0.79
CA ALA A 78 1.74 -10.67 -1.79
C ALA A 78 2.76 -10.03 -2.74
N ALA A 79 2.54 -8.78 -3.17
CA ALA A 79 3.50 -8.05 -3.99
C ALA A 79 4.82 -7.81 -3.23
N LEU A 80 4.76 -7.48 -1.94
CA LEU A 80 5.95 -7.31 -1.11
C LEU A 80 6.72 -8.61 -0.90
N ALA A 81 6.03 -9.73 -0.72
CA ALA A 81 6.66 -11.04 -0.64
C ALA A 81 7.38 -11.42 -1.95
N ARG A 82 6.80 -11.10 -3.11
CA ARG A 82 7.42 -11.29 -4.44
C ARG A 82 8.65 -10.39 -4.63
N ASP A 83 8.59 -9.15 -4.15
CA ASP A 83 9.71 -8.20 -4.20
C ASP A 83 10.87 -8.63 -3.29
N ALA A 84 10.58 -9.19 -2.12
CA ALA A 84 11.59 -9.72 -1.21
C ALA A 84 12.25 -11.00 -1.74
N SER A 85 11.48 -11.92 -2.33
CA SER A 85 11.98 -13.26 -2.74
C SER A 85 12.91 -13.26 -3.95
N GLY A 86 12.76 -12.31 -4.88
CA GLY A 86 13.69 -12.18 -6.02
C GLY A 86 14.88 -11.26 -5.76
N SER A 87 15.20 -10.96 -4.49
CA SER A 87 16.47 -10.32 -4.09
C SER A 87 17.66 -11.30 -4.03
N HIS A 88 17.43 -12.60 -4.24
CA HIS A 88 18.47 -13.61 -4.43
C HIS A 88 18.66 -13.93 -5.91
N GLY A 89 19.54 -13.20 -6.59
CA GLY A 89 19.91 -13.53 -7.97
C GLY A 89 20.68 -12.44 -8.69
N SER A 90 21.93 -12.19 -8.29
CA SER A 90 23.06 -11.78 -9.15
C SER A 90 24.35 -11.91 -8.36
#